data_AF-A0A963WE68-F1
#
_entry.id   AF-A0A963WE68-F1
#
_cell.length_a   1.000
_cell.length_b   1.000
_cell.length_c   1.000
_cell.angle_alpha   90.00
_cell.angle_beta   90.00
_cell.angle_gamma   90.00
#
_symmetry.space_group_name_H-M   'P 1'
#
loop_
_entity.id
_entity.type
_entity.pdbx_description
1 polymer ?
#
loop_
_entity_poly.entity_id
_entity_poly.type
_entity_poly.pdbx_seq_one_letter_code
_entity_poly.pdbx_strand_id
1 'polypeptide(L)'
;PKGQRYAGMALGFTTPQYYRYVILPMAYRIIIPPLTSESMNIFKNSSVAFAVSIPELTQYAMQVGEETARPIEAYLAVTVLYVISALVINRIMAVVEKRSRVPGFVASGTGGGH
;
A
#
# COMPACT_ATOMS: atom_id res chain seq x y z
N PRO A 1 -18.13 19.33 14.43
CA PRO A 1 -18.58 19.55 13.03
C PRO A 1 -20.11 19.71 12.81
N LYS A 2 -20.91 20.14 13.80
CA LYS A 2 -22.33 20.48 13.57
C LYS A 2 -22.50 21.80 12.79
N GLY A 3 -21.63 22.80 13.05
CA GLY A 3 -21.69 24.13 12.43
C GLY A 3 -21.44 24.18 10.92
N GLN A 4 -20.64 23.25 10.37
CA GLN A 4 -20.38 23.17 8.93
C GLN A 4 -21.66 22.90 8.13
N ARG A 5 -22.59 22.09 8.67
CA ARG A 5 -23.89 21.79 8.04
C ARG A 5 -24.83 22.98 8.08
N TYR A 6 -24.84 23.71 9.20
CA TYR A 6 -25.64 24.93 9.36
C TYR A 6 -25.12 26.11 8.51
N ALA A 7 -23.80 26.23 8.34
CA ALA A 7 -23.18 27.21 7.44
C ALA A 7 -23.48 26.91 5.96
N GLY A 8 -23.48 25.64 5.56
CA GLY A 8 -23.86 25.23 4.20
C GLY A 8 -25.33 25.53 3.88
N MET A 9 -26.23 25.33 4.84
CA MET A 9 -27.64 25.71 4.70
C MET A 9 -27.83 27.23 4.67
N ALA A 10 -27.05 28.01 5.45
CA ALA A 10 -27.09 29.47 5.43
C ALA A 10 -26.58 30.09 4.11
N LEU A 11 -25.71 29.38 3.39
CA LEU A 11 -25.21 29.75 2.06
C LEU A 11 -26.15 29.31 0.91
N GLY A 12 -27.30 28.71 1.22
CA GLY A 12 -28.29 28.29 0.23
C GLY A 12 -28.01 26.95 -0.46
N PHE A 13 -27.08 26.13 0.04
CA PHE A 13 -26.83 24.81 -0.54
C PHE A 13 -27.93 23.80 -0.20
N THR A 14 -28.36 23.04 -1.20
CA THR A 14 -29.18 21.85 -0.99
C THR A 14 -28.36 20.75 -0.32
N THR A 15 -29.00 19.88 0.49
CA THR A 15 -28.33 18.82 1.25
C THR A 15 -27.35 17.98 0.42
N PRO A 16 -27.71 17.44 -0.77
CA PRO A 16 -26.77 16.67 -1.59
C PRO A 16 -25.60 17.51 -2.15
N GLN A 17 -25.84 18.79 -2.47
CA GLN A 17 -24.82 19.69 -3.01
C GLN A 17 -23.76 20.03 -1.94
N TYR A 18 -24.18 20.25 -0.70
CA TYR A 18 -23.30 20.45 0.44
C TYR A 18 -22.39 19.24 0.71
N TYR A 19 -22.94 18.02 0.68
CA TYR A 19 -22.13 16.81 0.87
C TYR A 19 -21.06 16.65 -0.21
N ARG A 20 -21.41 16.88 -1.49
CA ARG A 20 -20.48 16.68 -2.62
C ARG A 20 -19.39 17.74 -2.71
N TYR A 21 -19.72 19.01 -2.53
CA TYR A 21 -18.79 20.11 -2.76
C TYR A 21 -18.04 20.60 -1.51
N VAL A 22 -18.54 20.29 -0.31
CA VAL A 22 -17.91 20.77 0.93
C VAL A 22 -17.36 19.61 1.76
N ILE A 23 -18.20 18.65 2.11
CA ILE A 23 -17.77 17.54 2.98
C ILE A 23 -16.80 16.62 2.25
N LEU A 24 -17.10 16.20 1.01
CA LEU A 24 -16.28 15.24 0.28
C LEU A 24 -14.83 15.72 0.04
N PRO A 25 -14.58 16.94 -0.48
CA PRO A 25 -13.20 17.42 -0.66
C PRO A 25 -12.48 17.71 0.66
N MET A 26 -13.19 18.16 1.70
CA MET A 26 -12.58 18.32 3.03
C MET A 26 -12.20 16.97 3.65
N ALA A 27 -13.12 16.00 3.62
CA ALA A 27 -12.88 14.66 4.13
C ALA A 27 -11.69 14.01 3.40
N TYR A 28 -11.59 14.18 2.08
CA TYR A 28 -10.45 13.70 1.30
C TYR A 28 -9.12 14.30 1.78
N ARG A 29 -9.05 15.63 1.97
CA ARG A 29 -7.85 16.31 2.47
C ARG A 29 -7.44 15.89 3.90
N ILE A 30 -8.40 15.46 4.72
CA ILE A 30 -8.16 15.01 6.10
C ILE A 30 -7.73 13.53 6.13
N ILE A 31 -8.31 12.69 5.27
CA ILE A 31 -8.12 11.23 5.29
C ILE A 31 -6.90 10.79 4.46
N ILE A 32 -6.52 11.55 3.42
CA ILE A 32 -5.37 11.22 2.55
C ILE A 32 -4.04 11.16 3.33
N PRO A 33 -3.64 12.18 4.11
CA PRO A 33 -2.37 12.13 4.84
C PRO A 33 -2.23 10.90 5.77
N PRO A 34 -3.20 10.55 6.64
CA PRO A 34 -3.10 9.37 7.48
C PRO A 34 -3.15 8.05 6.70
N LEU A 35 -3.93 7.96 5.60
CA LEU A 35 -3.92 6.76 4.76
C LEU A 35 -2.57 6.50 4.10
N THR A 36 -1.88 7.55 3.66
CA THR A 36 -0.53 7.43 3.09
C THR A 36 0.45 6.97 4.16
N SER A 37 0.40 7.57 5.35
CA SER A 37 1.23 7.16 6.50
C SER A 37 1.02 5.68 6.84
N GLU A 38 -0.24 5.24 6.93
CA GLU A 38 -0.57 3.85 7.27
C GLU A 38 -0.14 2.86 6.17
N SER A 39 -0.27 3.26 4.90
CA SER A 39 0.21 2.45 3.77
C SER A 39 1.73 2.28 3.80
N MET A 40 2.47 3.36 4.12
CA MET A 40 3.92 3.30 4.31
C MET A 40 4.32 2.44 5.51
N ASN A 41 3.54 2.48 6.60
CA ASN A 41 3.78 1.68 7.79
C ASN A 41 3.65 0.18 7.50
N ILE A 42 2.55 -0.22 6.83
CA ILE A 42 2.34 -1.59 6.37
C ILE A 42 3.50 -2.05 5.48
N PHE A 43 4.00 -1.17 4.62
CA PHE A 43 5.15 -1.46 3.78
C PHE A 43 6.41 -1.79 4.57
N LYS A 44 6.77 -0.92 5.52
CA LYS A 44 7.97 -1.08 6.33
C LYS A 44 7.92 -2.41 7.08
N ASN A 45 6.78 -2.70 7.72
CA ASN A 45 6.63 -3.93 8.50
C ASN A 45 6.63 -5.18 7.60
N SER A 46 5.96 -5.12 6.44
CA SER A 46 5.91 -6.26 5.52
C SER A 46 7.29 -6.56 4.91
N SER A 47 8.02 -5.54 4.46
CA SER A 47 9.36 -5.73 3.88
C SER A 47 10.34 -6.33 4.89
N VAL A 48 10.29 -5.91 6.16
CA VAL A 48 11.13 -6.48 7.22
C VAL A 48 10.78 -7.95 7.48
N ALA A 49 9.48 -8.28 7.58
CA ALA A 49 9.05 -9.66 7.74
C ALA A 49 9.49 -10.56 6.57
N PHE A 50 9.38 -10.09 5.33
CA PHE A 50 9.84 -10.82 4.15
C PHE A 50 11.36 -11.01 4.11
N ALA A 51 12.13 -9.99 4.51
CA ALA A 51 13.59 -10.07 4.53
C ALA A 51 14.10 -11.16 5.48
N VAL A 52 13.40 -11.43 6.58
CA VAL A 52 13.74 -12.49 7.54
C VAL A 52 13.26 -13.86 7.04
N SER A 53 12.05 -13.94 6.49
CA SER A 53 11.43 -15.21 6.09
C SER A 53 12.14 -15.92 4.94
N ILE A 54 12.71 -15.18 3.97
CA ILE A 54 13.34 -15.79 2.77
C ILE A 54 14.61 -16.60 3.12
N PRO A 55 15.58 -16.08 3.90
CA PRO A 55 16.71 -16.86 4.38
C PRO A 55 16.30 -18.07 5.22
N GLU A 56 15.34 -17.91 6.14
CA GLU A 56 14.85 -19.00 6.99
C GLU A 56 14.30 -20.16 6.16
N LEU A 57 13.49 -19.85 5.13
CA LEU A 57 12.94 -20.86 4.23
C LEU A 57 14.02 -21.61 3.45
N THR A 58 15.06 -20.89 3.00
CA THR A 58 16.18 -21.49 2.26
C THR A 58 17.01 -22.41 3.16
N GLN A 59 17.23 -22.01 4.41
CA GLN A 59 17.94 -22.83 5.39
C GLN A 59 17.14 -24.09 5.74
N TYR A 60 15.83 -23.95 5.96
CA TYR A 60 14.95 -25.08 6.21
C TYR A 60 14.97 -26.09 5.05
N ALA A 61 15.00 -25.60 3.81
CA ALA A 61 15.08 -26.44 2.62
C ALA A 61 16.37 -27.26 2.54
N MET A 62 17.52 -26.65 2.85
CA MET A 62 18.80 -27.35 2.88
C MET A 62 18.77 -28.45 3.93
N GLN A 63 18.27 -28.14 5.13
CA GLN A 63 18.17 -29.11 6.21
C GLN A 63 17.28 -30.30 5.84
N VAL A 64 16.07 -30.04 5.32
CA VAL A 64 15.14 -31.10 4.91
C VAL A 64 15.72 -31.93 3.75
N GLY A 65 16.39 -31.29 2.80
CA GLY A 65 17.01 -31.97 1.65
C GLY A 65 18.16 -32.90 2.05
N GLU A 66 18.94 -32.52 3.06
CA GLU A 66 19.99 -33.37 3.64
C GLU A 66 19.40 -34.54 4.43
N GLU A 67 18.38 -34.29 5.27
CA GLU A 67 17.73 -35.34 6.07
C GLU A 67 17.01 -36.39 5.23
N THR A 68 16.39 -35.99 4.12
CA THR A 68 15.68 -36.92 3.23
C THR A 68 16.57 -37.55 2.15
N ALA A 69 17.84 -37.16 2.05
CA ALA A 69 18.76 -37.51 0.96
C ALA A 69 18.16 -37.27 -0.45
N ARG A 70 17.17 -36.36 -0.56
CA ARG A 70 16.47 -35.97 -1.79
C ARG A 70 16.57 -34.46 -2.01
N PRO A 71 17.78 -33.93 -2.21
CA PRO A 71 17.99 -32.48 -2.32
C PRO A 71 17.22 -31.88 -3.50
N ILE A 72 17.08 -32.62 -4.61
CA ILE A 72 16.39 -32.14 -5.82
C ILE A 72 14.93 -31.80 -5.54
N GLU A 73 14.18 -32.66 -4.84
CA GLU A 73 12.76 -32.43 -4.52
C GLU A 73 12.59 -31.23 -3.57
N ALA A 74 13.48 -31.09 -2.57
CA ALA A 74 13.48 -29.97 -1.63
C ALA A 74 13.77 -28.62 -2.32
N TYR A 75 14.78 -28.57 -3.20
CA TYR A 75 15.09 -27.35 -3.97
C TYR A 75 13.98 -26.98 -4.96
N LEU A 76 13.30 -27.96 -5.56
CA LEU A 76 12.15 -27.71 -6.44
C LEU A 76 10.99 -27.08 -5.67
N ALA A 77 10.67 -27.60 -4.48
CA ALA A 77 9.62 -27.06 -3.63
C ALA A 77 9.90 -25.59 -3.24
N VAL A 78 11.15 -25.27 -2.92
CA VAL A 78 11.56 -23.90 -2.54
C VAL A 78 11.60 -22.96 -3.72
N THR A 79 12.01 -23.44 -4.89
CA THR A 79 11.92 -22.67 -6.14
C THR A 79 10.49 -22.25 -6.42
N VAL A 80 9.52 -23.16 -6.26
CA VAL A 80 8.09 -22.84 -6.39
C VAL A 80 7.65 -21.81 -5.35
N LEU A 81 8.08 -21.98 -4.09
CA LEU A 81 7.76 -21.04 -3.00
C LEU A 81 8.36 -19.65 -3.24
N TYR A 82 9.55 -19.58 -3.83
CA TYR A 82 10.20 -18.34 -4.25
C TYR A 82 9.41 -17.63 -5.36
N VAL A 83 8.94 -18.39 -6.37
CA VAL A 83 8.08 -17.85 -7.44
C VAL A 83 6.77 -17.30 -6.87
N ILE A 84 6.12 -18.03 -5.96
CA ILE A 84 4.90 -17.56 -5.28
C ILE A 84 5.18 -16.25 -4.53
N SER A 85 6.30 -16.19 -3.80
CA SER A 85 6.70 -15.00 -3.06
C SER A 85 6.95 -13.80 -3.98
N ALA A 86 7.63 -14.02 -5.11
CA ALA A 86 7.85 -12.99 -6.13
C ALA A 86 6.53 -12.48 -6.74
N LEU A 87 5.55 -13.35 -6.96
CA LEU A 87 4.21 -12.96 -7.42
C LEU A 87 3.45 -12.15 -6.35
N VAL A 88 3.56 -12.55 -5.08
CA VAL A 88 2.97 -11.82 -3.96
C VAL A 88 3.57 -10.42 -3.85
N ILE A 89 4.89 -10.28 -3.95
CA ILE A 89 5.57 -8.97 -3.94
C ILE A 89 5.09 -8.11 -5.11
N ASN A 90 5.03 -8.66 -6.33
CA ASN A 90 4.48 -7.95 -7.49
C ASN A 90 3.03 -7.49 -7.26
N ARG A 91 2.19 -8.34 -6.65
CA ARG A 91 0.81 -8.02 -6.32
C ARG A 91 0.72 -6.90 -5.28
N ILE A 92 1.55 -6.94 -4.25
CA ILE A 92 1.65 -5.90 -3.22
C ILE A 92 2.08 -4.58 -3.87
N MET A 93 3.11 -4.59 -4.72
CA MET A 93 3.56 -3.41 -5.47
C MET A 93 2.45 -2.83 -6.36
N ALA A 94 1.67 -3.68 -7.04
CA ALA A 94 0.54 -3.21 -7.84
C ALA A 94 -0.59 -2.59 -7.00
N VAL A 95 -0.90 -3.18 -5.83
CA VAL A 95 -1.88 -2.63 -4.88
C VAL A 95 -1.40 -1.28 -4.34
N VAL A 96 -0.11 -1.17 -4.08
CA VAL A 96 0.54 0.04 -3.63
C VAL A 96 0.49 1.11 -4.68
N GLU A 97 0.88 0.81 -5.92
CA GLU A 97 0.85 1.78 -7.02
C GLU A 97 -0.57 2.34 -7.19
N LYS A 98 -1.58 1.47 -7.07
CA LYS A 98 -2.99 1.87 -7.09
C LYS A 98 -3.40 2.75 -5.91
N ARG A 99 -2.80 2.57 -4.73
CA ARG A 99 -3.08 3.34 -3.50
C ARG A 99 -2.28 4.64 -3.43
N SER A 100 -1.06 4.64 -3.96
CA SER A 100 -0.14 5.77 -4.09
C SER A 100 -0.45 6.65 -5.30
N ARG A 101 -1.30 6.18 -6.24
CA ARG A 101 -2.03 7.03 -7.19
C ARG A 101 -3.05 7.88 -6.43
N VAL A 102 -2.54 8.83 -5.66
CA VAL A 102 -3.31 9.95 -5.14
C VAL A 102 -3.48 10.94 -6.29
N PRO A 103 -4.68 11.11 -6.88
CA PRO A 103 -4.93 12.13 -7.88
C PRO A 103 -4.90 13.47 -7.14
N GLY A 104 -3.82 14.24 -7.28
CA GLY A 104 -3.78 15.60 -6.75
C GLY A 104 -2.43 16.16 -6.27
N PHE A 105 -1.33 15.41 -6.33
CA PHE A 105 0.00 15.96 -6.05
C PHE A 105 0.96 15.84 -7.26
N VAL A 106 0.48 16.29 -8.41
CA VAL A 106 1.38 16.96 -9.38
C VAL A 106 1.46 18.42 -8.94
N ALA A 107 2.04 18.65 -7.75
CA ALA A 107 2.37 20.01 -7.32
C ALA A 107 3.65 20.40 -8.04
N SER A 108 3.49 21.28 -9.02
CA SER A 108 4.46 22.30 -9.42
C SER A 108 5.92 21.83 -9.56
N GLY A 109 6.24 21.28 -10.72
CA GLY A 109 7.53 21.58 -11.34
C GLY A 109 7.52 23.07 -11.70
N THR A 110 7.90 23.91 -10.75
CA THR A 110 8.15 25.33 -10.91
C THR A 110 9.16 25.50 -12.05
N GLY A 111 8.76 26.23 -13.09
CA GLY A 111 9.69 26.77 -14.06
C GLY A 111 10.62 27.80 -13.45
N GLY A 112 11.82 27.89 -13.99
CA GLY A 112 12.81 28.95 -13.75
C GLY A 112 14.18 28.45 -14.20
N GLY A 113 14.86 29.01 -15.19
CA GLY A 113 14.53 30.13 -16.07
C GLY A 113 15.55 30.14 -17.22
N HIS A 114 15.10 30.63 -18.36
CA HIS A 114 15.96 31.33 -19.31
C HIS A 114 15.64 32.82 -19.19
#